data_AF-A0A829WMG3-F1
#
_entry.id   AF-A0A829WMG3-F1
#
_cell.length_a   1.000
_cell.length_b   1.000
_cell.length_c   1.000
_cell.angle_alpha   90.00
_cell.angle_beta   90.00
_cell.angle_gamma   90.00
#
_symmetry.space_group_name_H-M   'P 1'
#
loop_
_entity.id
_entity.type
_entity.pdbx_description
1 polymer ?
#
loop_
_entity_poly.entity_id
_entity_poly.type
_entity_poly.pdbx_seq_one_letter_code
_entity_poly.pdbx_strand_id
1 'polypeptide(L)'
;MNAVLDPIAALGRAALGLIKQAGALALFALEALSHLVRPPFYWRIFFSSLIETGFFSLPVVALTALFSGAVIALQSYVGFGQYHVQSAIAGIVVLAVTRELGPVLAGLMVAGRVGAAMSAQIGTMRVTDQIDALTTLSTNPMKYLVTPRLLAGTLALPCLVLVADILGVMGGFTVSVAKLGFSPSTYITATLDSLKTMDVVVGLVKAAVFGFLIALLGCYNGYNSRGGAEGVGSATTAAVVGASILLLLFDYLLTDLFFSQ
;
A
#
# COMPACT_ATOMS: atom_id res chain seq x y z
N MET A 1 1.67 -43.93 20.21
CA MET A 1 2.42 -42.81 20.80
C MET A 1 2.64 -41.63 19.84
N ASN A 2 1.97 -41.56 18.66
CA ASN A 2 2.31 -40.56 17.62
C ASN A 2 1.18 -39.60 17.21
N ALA A 3 -0.10 -39.90 17.47
CA ALA A 3 -1.22 -39.07 17.00
C ALA A 3 -1.28 -37.66 17.64
N VAL A 4 -0.71 -37.48 18.83
CA VAL A 4 -0.69 -36.19 19.55
C VAL A 4 0.59 -35.39 19.25
N LEU A 5 1.69 -36.06 18.90
CA LEU A 5 2.97 -35.41 18.60
C LEU A 5 3.03 -34.89 17.16
N ASP A 6 2.36 -35.54 16.21
CA ASP A 6 2.28 -35.10 14.81
C ASP A 6 1.66 -33.71 14.61
N PRO A 7 0.53 -33.34 15.26
CA PRO A 7 -0.02 -31.98 15.12
C PRO A 7 0.87 -30.93 15.79
N ILE A 8 1.50 -31.25 16.91
CA ILE A 8 2.45 -30.36 17.58
C ILE A 8 3.70 -30.14 16.71
N ALA A 9 4.22 -31.21 16.09
CA ALA A 9 5.34 -31.13 15.17
C ALA A 9 4.99 -30.36 13.88
N ALA A 10 3.77 -30.52 13.35
CA ALA A 10 3.29 -29.74 12.22
C ALA A 10 3.20 -28.23 12.57
N LEU A 11 2.67 -27.90 13.75
CA LEU A 11 2.60 -26.53 14.25
C LEU A 11 4.02 -25.95 14.46
N GLY A 12 4.93 -26.72 15.03
CA GLY A 12 6.34 -26.33 15.18
C GLY A 12 7.02 -26.06 13.85
N ARG A 13 6.83 -26.91 12.84
CA ARG A 13 7.35 -26.69 11.48
C ARG A 13 6.76 -25.44 10.83
N ALA A 14 5.46 -25.20 11.00
CA ALA A 14 4.80 -24.00 10.47
C ALA A 14 5.34 -22.73 11.13
N ALA A 15 5.45 -22.71 12.46
CA ALA A 15 5.97 -21.56 13.21
C ALA A 15 7.43 -21.25 12.84
N LEU A 16 8.30 -22.27 12.78
CA LEU A 16 9.69 -22.09 12.35
C LEU A 16 9.78 -21.64 10.89
N GLY A 17 8.89 -22.14 10.02
CA GLY A 17 8.77 -21.71 8.64
C GLY A 17 8.43 -20.22 8.52
N LEU A 18 7.46 -19.74 9.29
CA LEU A 18 7.08 -18.33 9.34
C LEU A 18 8.22 -17.45 9.83
N ILE A 19 8.90 -17.83 10.92
CA ILE A 19 10.04 -17.07 11.46
C ILE A 19 11.16 -16.99 10.43
N LYS A 20 11.45 -18.10 9.72
CA LYS A 20 12.47 -18.12 8.67
C LYS A 20 12.11 -17.22 7.49
N GLN A 21 10.85 -17.21 7.06
CA GLN A 21 10.38 -16.34 5.98
C GLN A 21 10.43 -14.86 6.38
N ALA A 22 9.97 -14.54 7.60
CA ALA A 22 10.04 -13.19 8.13
C ALA A 22 11.49 -12.70 8.26
N GLY A 23 12.39 -13.56 8.75
CA GLY A 23 13.82 -13.27 8.83
C GLY A 23 14.47 -13.05 7.45
N ALA A 24 14.12 -13.88 6.46
CA ALA A 24 14.62 -13.71 5.10
C ALA A 24 14.13 -12.40 4.47
N LEU A 25 12.86 -12.05 4.67
CA LEU A 25 12.29 -10.78 4.20
C LEU A 25 12.95 -9.58 4.88
N ALA A 26 13.18 -9.66 6.20
CA ALA A 26 13.85 -8.60 6.95
C ALA A 26 15.30 -8.40 6.50
N LEU A 27 16.05 -9.48 6.28
CA LEU A 27 17.41 -9.42 5.75
C LEU A 27 17.44 -8.83 4.33
N PHE A 28 16.51 -9.23 3.47
CA PHE A 28 16.37 -8.68 2.12
C PHE A 28 16.05 -7.17 2.15
N ALA A 29 15.16 -6.76 3.05
CA ALA A 29 14.84 -5.35 3.27
C ALA A 29 16.05 -4.55 3.76
N LEU A 30 16.79 -5.07 4.74
CA LEU A 30 18.00 -4.43 5.28
C LEU A 30 19.10 -4.31 4.23
N GLU A 31 19.31 -5.35 3.41
CA GLU A 31 20.27 -5.33 2.32
C GLU A 31 19.88 -4.27 1.27
N ALA A 32 18.63 -4.25 0.82
CA ALA A 32 18.12 -3.24 -0.11
C ALA A 32 18.24 -1.81 0.45
N LEU A 33 17.89 -1.61 1.73
CA LEU A 33 18.02 -0.30 2.39
C LEU A 33 19.49 0.13 2.53
N SER A 34 20.40 -0.80 2.82
CA SER A 34 21.83 -0.50 2.91
C SER A 34 22.40 0.03 1.58
N HIS A 35 21.77 -0.32 0.46
CA HIS A 35 22.16 0.09 -0.87
C HIS A 35 21.66 1.49 -1.27
N LEU A 36 20.74 2.09 -0.52
CA LEU A 36 20.35 3.50 -0.73
C LEU A 36 21.51 4.47 -0.50
N VAL A 37 22.33 4.18 0.52
CA VAL A 37 23.45 5.05 0.94
C VAL A 37 24.79 4.66 0.31
N ARG A 38 24.85 3.51 -0.39
CA ARG A 38 26.09 3.00 -0.98
C ARG A 38 26.10 3.22 -2.50
N PRO A 39 26.96 4.11 -3.04
CA PRO A 39 27.05 4.32 -4.49
C PRO A 39 27.44 3.03 -5.23
N PRO A 40 27.12 2.89 -6.54
CA PRO A 40 26.36 3.82 -7.38
C PRO A 40 24.83 3.68 -7.22
N PHE A 41 24.09 4.78 -7.38
CA PHE A 41 22.62 4.81 -7.39
C PHE A 41 22.07 5.06 -8.80
N TYR A 42 21.10 4.25 -9.23
CA TYR A 42 20.56 4.29 -10.59
C TYR A 42 19.34 5.20 -10.70
N TRP A 43 19.57 6.51 -10.76
CA TRP A 43 18.52 7.54 -10.81
C TRP A 43 17.50 7.36 -11.95
N ARG A 44 17.95 6.92 -13.13
CA ARG A 44 17.06 6.67 -14.28
C ARG A 44 15.99 5.64 -13.96
N ILE A 45 16.35 4.56 -13.26
CA ILE A 45 15.42 3.49 -12.87
C ILE A 45 14.48 4.01 -11.78
N PHE A 46 15.01 4.74 -10.79
CA PHE A 46 14.21 5.38 -9.76
C PHE A 46 13.10 6.26 -10.35
N PHE A 47 13.43 7.21 -11.25
CA PHE A 47 12.42 8.08 -11.85
C PHE A 47 11.42 7.31 -12.73
N SER A 48 11.88 6.30 -13.47
CA SER A 48 10.98 5.43 -14.23
C SER A 48 9.98 4.72 -13.31
N SER A 49 10.46 4.13 -12.21
CA SER A 49 9.61 3.46 -11.23
C SER A 49 8.71 4.43 -10.45
N LEU A 50 9.15 5.68 -10.24
CA LEU A 50 8.35 6.72 -9.58
C LEU A 50 7.17 7.13 -10.47
N ILE A 51 7.38 7.32 -11.77
CA ILE A 51 6.31 7.60 -12.74
C ILE A 51 5.37 6.39 -12.86
N GLU A 52 5.93 5.19 -12.91
CA GLU A 52 5.13 3.96 -13.01
C GLU A 52 4.23 3.76 -11.79
N THR A 53 4.80 3.96 -10.60
CA THR A 53 4.07 3.79 -9.35
C THR A 53 3.08 4.93 -9.13
N GLY A 54 3.52 6.19 -9.30
CA GLY A 54 2.71 7.38 -9.07
C GLY A 54 1.74 7.67 -10.22
N PHE A 55 2.26 8.24 -11.30
CA PHE A 55 1.42 8.79 -12.37
C PHE A 55 0.48 7.76 -12.99
N PHE A 56 1.00 6.59 -13.36
CA PHE A 56 0.14 5.61 -14.00
C PHE A 56 -0.93 5.09 -13.04
N SER A 57 -0.70 5.04 -11.71
CA SER A 57 -1.67 4.46 -10.74
C SER A 57 -2.73 5.46 -10.31
N LEU A 58 -2.50 6.74 -10.60
CA LEU A 58 -3.39 7.83 -10.25
C LEU A 58 -4.84 7.59 -10.70
N PRO A 59 -5.16 7.15 -11.94
CA PRO A 59 -6.55 6.99 -12.37
C PRO A 59 -7.32 5.95 -11.53
N VAL A 60 -6.70 4.82 -11.21
CA VAL A 60 -7.35 3.76 -10.42
C VAL A 60 -7.56 4.24 -8.98
N VAL A 61 -6.53 4.82 -8.35
CA VAL A 61 -6.62 5.36 -6.98
C VAL A 61 -7.63 6.49 -6.89
N ALA A 62 -7.62 7.43 -7.85
CA ALA A 62 -8.51 8.57 -7.92
C ALA A 62 -9.98 8.16 -8.02
N LEU A 63 -10.31 7.24 -8.95
CA LEU A 63 -11.68 6.77 -9.13
C LEU A 63 -12.17 5.98 -7.93
N THR A 64 -11.34 5.09 -7.38
CA THR A 64 -11.68 4.33 -6.17
C THR A 64 -11.97 5.28 -5.00
N ALA A 65 -11.10 6.26 -4.73
CA ALA A 65 -11.29 7.18 -3.62
C ALA A 65 -12.54 8.06 -3.79
N LEU A 66 -12.76 8.61 -4.99
CA LEU A 66 -13.94 9.42 -5.32
C LEU A 66 -15.25 8.66 -5.04
N PHE A 67 -15.39 7.44 -5.55
CA PHE A 67 -16.60 6.65 -5.35
C PHE A 67 -16.74 6.15 -3.92
N SER A 68 -15.65 5.77 -3.26
CA SER A 68 -15.67 5.38 -1.84
C SER A 68 -16.15 6.55 -0.96
N GLY A 69 -15.63 7.76 -1.18
CA GLY A 69 -16.08 8.97 -0.46
C GLY A 69 -17.57 9.27 -0.66
N ALA A 70 -18.05 9.15 -1.91
CA ALA A 70 -19.47 9.28 -2.24
C ALA A 70 -20.35 8.25 -1.50
N VAL A 71 -19.92 6.99 -1.44
CA VAL A 71 -20.63 5.91 -0.73
C VAL A 71 -20.65 6.17 0.78
N ILE A 72 -19.53 6.60 1.38
CA ILE A 72 -19.46 6.89 2.83
C ILE A 72 -20.43 8.01 3.20
N ALA A 73 -20.48 9.09 2.42
CA ALA A 73 -21.40 10.19 2.68
C ALA A 73 -22.86 9.72 2.66
N LEU A 74 -23.22 8.91 1.66
CA LEU A 74 -24.57 8.37 1.53
C LEU A 74 -24.94 7.44 2.69
N GLN A 75 -24.06 6.51 3.05
CA GLN A 75 -24.31 5.55 4.12
C GLN A 75 -24.33 6.20 5.50
N SER A 76 -23.46 7.19 5.71
CA SER A 76 -23.47 7.98 6.95
C SER A 76 -24.79 8.75 7.07
N TYR A 77 -25.29 9.36 6.00
CA TYR A 77 -26.58 10.05 6.03
C TYR A 77 -27.73 9.12 6.43
N VAL A 78 -27.80 7.92 5.86
CA VAL A 78 -28.83 6.94 6.20
C VAL A 78 -28.69 6.47 7.65
N GLY A 79 -27.47 6.20 8.11
CA GLY A 79 -27.21 5.75 9.48
C GLY A 79 -27.51 6.81 10.55
N PHE A 80 -27.23 8.09 10.27
CA PHE A 80 -27.42 9.19 11.21
C PHE A 80 -28.74 9.95 11.04
N GLY A 81 -29.56 9.60 10.04
CA GLY A 81 -30.82 10.28 9.74
C GLY A 81 -31.81 10.31 10.91
N GLN A 82 -31.74 9.33 11.82
CA GLN A 82 -32.61 9.26 13.01
C GLN A 82 -32.15 10.20 14.15
N TYR A 83 -30.88 10.59 14.16
CA TYR A 83 -30.26 11.36 15.25
C TYR A 83 -30.19 12.87 14.96
N HIS A 84 -30.68 13.33 13.80
CA HIS A 84 -30.65 14.74 13.37
C HIS A 84 -29.24 15.39 13.35
N VAL A 85 -28.17 14.58 13.35
CA VAL A 85 -26.77 15.04 13.33
C VAL A 85 -26.21 15.08 11.90
N GLN A 86 -26.97 15.69 10.98
CA GLN A 86 -26.61 15.74 9.56
C GLN A 86 -25.34 16.57 9.28
N SER A 87 -25.05 17.56 10.14
CA SER A 87 -23.86 18.39 10.06
C SER A 87 -22.54 17.64 10.30
N ALA A 88 -22.58 16.48 10.98
CA ALA A 88 -21.38 15.69 11.28
C ALA A 88 -20.90 14.85 10.09
N ILE A 89 -21.71 14.68 9.04
CA ILE A 89 -21.40 13.78 7.92
C ILE A 89 -20.15 14.23 7.17
N ALA A 90 -19.98 15.54 6.96
CA ALA A 90 -18.78 16.10 6.33
C ALA A 90 -17.52 15.74 7.13
N GLY A 91 -17.59 15.87 8.46
CA GLY A 91 -16.52 15.50 9.39
C GLY A 91 -16.20 14.00 9.35
N ILE A 92 -17.22 13.15 9.32
CA ILE A 92 -17.05 11.69 9.22
C ILE A 92 -16.36 11.32 7.92
N VAL A 93 -16.79 11.88 6.79
CA VAL A 93 -16.19 11.61 5.48
C VAL A 93 -14.71 12.00 5.48
N VAL A 94 -14.39 13.23 5.89
CA VAL A 94 -12.99 13.69 5.84
C VAL A 94 -12.09 12.91 6.78
N LEU A 95 -12.53 12.61 8.01
CA LEU A 95 -11.75 11.85 8.96
C LEU A 95 -11.57 10.39 8.53
N ALA A 96 -12.64 9.74 8.06
CA ALA A 96 -12.56 8.34 7.61
C ALA A 96 -11.69 8.18 6.36
N VAL A 97 -11.76 9.14 5.42
CA VAL A 97 -10.93 9.13 4.22
C VAL A 97 -9.46 9.39 4.57
N THR A 98 -9.16 10.50 5.26
CA THR A 98 -7.76 10.90 5.50
C THR A 98 -7.00 9.97 6.44
N ARG A 99 -7.65 9.42 7.48
CA ARG A 99 -6.97 8.59 8.49
C ARG A 99 -6.82 7.12 8.09
N GLU A 100 -7.81 6.58 7.39
CA GLU A 100 -7.92 5.13 7.16
C GLU A 100 -8.08 4.80 5.68
N LEU A 101 -9.19 5.21 5.07
CA LEU A 101 -9.62 4.67 3.78
C LEU A 101 -8.76 5.15 2.61
N GLY A 102 -8.27 6.39 2.62
CA GLY A 102 -7.36 6.92 1.61
C GLY A 102 -6.08 6.07 1.51
N PRO A 103 -5.30 5.95 2.60
CA PRO A 103 -4.11 5.09 2.64
C PRO A 103 -4.39 3.63 2.28
N VAL A 104 -5.42 3.00 2.87
CA VAL A 104 -5.70 1.58 2.69
C VAL A 104 -6.18 1.27 1.26
N LEU A 105 -7.15 2.03 0.74
CA LEU A 105 -7.68 1.80 -0.61
C LEU A 105 -6.63 2.06 -1.68
N ALA A 106 -5.86 3.15 -1.55
CA ALA A 106 -4.75 3.42 -2.45
C ALA A 106 -3.69 2.31 -2.39
N GLY A 107 -3.32 1.88 -1.17
CA GLY A 107 -2.38 0.79 -0.95
C GLY A 107 -2.80 -0.52 -1.60
N LEU A 108 -4.04 -0.96 -1.41
CA LEU A 108 -4.56 -2.19 -2.00
C LEU A 108 -4.60 -2.15 -3.54
N MET A 109 -5.00 -1.01 -4.13
CA MET A 109 -5.01 -0.84 -5.59
C MET A 109 -3.60 -0.84 -6.17
N VAL A 110 -2.66 -0.16 -5.51
CA VAL A 110 -1.25 -0.12 -5.93
C VAL A 110 -0.58 -1.48 -5.72
N ALA A 111 -0.92 -2.22 -4.66
CA ALA A 111 -0.44 -3.58 -4.44
C ALA A 111 -0.83 -4.51 -5.61
N GLY A 112 -2.12 -4.50 -5.97
CA GLY A 112 -2.65 -5.33 -7.05
C GLY A 112 -2.06 -5.00 -8.42
N ARG A 113 -1.70 -3.75 -8.68
CA ARG A 113 -1.23 -3.32 -10.00
C ARG A 113 0.29 -3.19 -10.10
N VAL A 114 0.89 -2.36 -9.23
CA VAL A 114 2.32 -2.07 -9.25
C VAL A 114 3.10 -3.17 -8.54
N GLY A 115 2.63 -3.63 -7.37
CA GLY A 115 3.25 -4.75 -6.66
C GLY A 115 3.29 -6.03 -7.51
N ALA A 116 2.17 -6.33 -8.19
CA ALA A 116 2.08 -7.41 -9.15
C ALA A 116 3.05 -7.23 -10.33
N ALA A 117 3.07 -6.05 -10.96
CA ALA A 117 3.96 -5.77 -12.09
C ALA A 117 5.45 -5.88 -11.71
N MET A 118 5.84 -5.37 -10.54
CA MET A 118 7.20 -5.49 -10.02
C MET A 118 7.60 -6.96 -9.82
N SER A 119 6.72 -7.76 -9.21
CA SER A 119 6.95 -9.20 -9.01
C SER A 119 7.05 -9.93 -10.34
N ALA A 120 6.17 -9.63 -11.30
CA ALA A 120 6.18 -10.26 -12.61
C ALA A 120 7.47 -9.93 -13.39
N GLN A 121 7.87 -8.65 -13.46
CA GLN A 121 9.08 -8.21 -14.15
C GLN A 121 10.33 -8.88 -13.56
N ILE A 122 10.52 -8.79 -12.24
CA ILE A 122 11.70 -9.38 -11.58
C ILE A 122 11.65 -10.91 -11.67
N GLY A 123 10.46 -11.50 -11.57
CA GLY A 123 10.27 -12.94 -11.74
C GLY A 123 10.66 -13.42 -13.12
N THR A 124 10.22 -12.74 -14.18
CA THR A 124 10.63 -13.03 -15.55
C THR A 124 12.14 -12.91 -15.73
N MET A 125 12.77 -11.88 -15.16
CA MET A 125 14.24 -11.74 -15.19
C MET A 125 14.94 -12.86 -14.43
N ARG A 126 14.34 -13.38 -13.35
CA ARG A 126 14.91 -14.49 -12.58
C ARG A 126 14.85 -15.80 -13.36
N VAL A 127 13.70 -16.14 -13.95
CA VAL A 127 13.52 -17.40 -14.69
C VAL A 127 14.22 -17.43 -16.05
N THR A 128 14.67 -16.27 -16.54
CA THR A 128 15.48 -16.14 -17.76
C THR A 128 16.96 -15.91 -17.48
N ASP A 129 17.41 -16.17 -16.24
CA ASP A 129 18.80 -16.03 -15.77
C ASP A 129 19.42 -14.62 -15.94
N GLN A 130 18.60 -13.60 -16.24
CA GLN A 130 19.08 -12.22 -16.40
C GLN A 130 19.60 -11.62 -15.09
N ILE A 131 19.04 -12.04 -13.95
CA ILE A 131 19.53 -11.63 -12.63
C ILE A 131 20.95 -12.17 -12.38
N ASP A 132 21.21 -13.42 -12.75
CA ASP A 132 22.53 -14.04 -12.58
C ASP A 132 23.52 -13.43 -13.59
N ALA A 133 23.08 -13.09 -14.80
CA ALA A 133 23.88 -12.33 -15.76
C ALA A 133 24.32 -10.94 -15.23
N LEU A 134 23.52 -10.25 -14.41
CA LEU A 134 23.96 -9.00 -13.80
C LEU A 134 25.17 -9.22 -12.87
N THR A 135 25.17 -10.32 -12.12
CA THR A 135 26.28 -10.64 -11.21
C THR A 135 27.57 -10.96 -11.95
N THR A 136 27.49 -11.65 -13.10
CA THR A 136 28.67 -11.93 -13.94
C THR A 136 29.22 -10.66 -14.59
N LEU A 137 28.35 -9.68 -14.88
CA LEU A 137 28.70 -8.34 -15.36
C LEU A 137 29.14 -7.38 -14.24
N SER A 138 29.47 -7.89 -13.04
CA SER A 138 29.89 -7.09 -11.87
C SER A 138 28.88 -6.02 -11.44
N THR A 139 27.60 -6.21 -11.78
CA THR A 139 26.51 -5.32 -11.39
C THR A 139 25.70 -5.98 -10.28
N ASN A 140 25.59 -5.31 -9.13
CA ASN A 140 24.81 -5.85 -8.01
C ASN A 140 23.29 -5.76 -8.33
N PRO A 141 22.56 -6.91 -8.38
CA PRO A 141 21.16 -6.92 -8.75
C PRO A 141 20.25 -6.23 -7.73
N MET A 142 20.60 -6.25 -6.43
CA MET A 142 19.85 -5.54 -5.38
C MET A 142 19.89 -4.02 -5.58
N LYS A 143 21.06 -3.49 -5.99
CA LYS A 143 21.23 -2.06 -6.30
C LYS A 143 20.47 -1.64 -7.55
N TYR A 144 20.46 -2.49 -8.58
CA TYR A 144 19.89 -2.16 -9.88
C TYR A 144 18.38 -2.36 -9.93
N LEU A 145 17.88 -3.47 -9.35
CA LEU A 145 16.48 -3.86 -9.48
C LEU A 145 15.63 -3.45 -8.28
N VAL A 146 16.12 -3.66 -7.06
CA VAL A 146 15.28 -3.62 -5.86
C VAL A 146 15.27 -2.22 -5.25
N THR A 147 16.45 -1.69 -4.95
CA THR A 147 16.64 -0.42 -4.22
C THR A 147 15.88 0.77 -4.83
N PRO A 148 15.95 1.04 -6.16
CA PRO A 148 15.26 2.18 -6.76
C PRO A 148 13.73 2.04 -6.68
N ARG A 149 13.21 0.81 -6.81
CA ARG A 149 11.77 0.50 -6.74
C ARG A 149 11.22 0.68 -5.33
N LEU A 150 11.98 0.29 -4.30
CA LEU A 150 11.59 0.51 -2.90
C LEU A 150 11.44 2.01 -2.60
N LEU A 151 12.43 2.82 -2.99
CA LEU A 151 12.37 4.26 -2.77
C LEU A 151 11.22 4.91 -3.57
N ALA A 152 11.05 4.50 -4.83
CA ALA A 152 9.97 4.98 -5.68
C ALA A 152 8.60 4.67 -5.08
N GLY A 153 8.37 3.45 -4.58
CA GLY A 153 7.13 3.06 -3.92
C GLY A 153 6.85 3.87 -2.65
N THR A 154 7.87 4.02 -1.81
CA THR A 154 7.80 4.76 -0.54
C THR A 154 7.44 6.24 -0.75
N LEU A 155 7.96 6.86 -1.80
CA LEU A 155 7.71 8.28 -2.10
C LEU A 155 6.45 8.51 -2.95
N ALA A 156 6.11 7.58 -3.85
CA ALA A 156 4.94 7.73 -4.72
C ALA A 156 3.62 7.54 -3.98
N LEU A 157 3.55 6.59 -3.03
CA LEU A 157 2.26 6.27 -2.39
C LEU A 157 1.71 7.43 -1.52
N PRO A 158 2.50 8.17 -0.72
CA PRO A 158 2.02 9.37 -0.04
C PRO A 158 1.42 10.41 -0.98
N CYS A 159 2.07 10.66 -2.13
CA CYS A 159 1.55 11.59 -3.13
C CYS A 159 0.21 11.11 -3.71
N LEU A 160 0.07 9.81 -3.94
CA LEU A 160 -1.19 9.21 -4.40
C LEU A 160 -2.30 9.33 -3.36
N VAL A 161 -1.98 9.11 -2.08
CA VAL A 161 -2.94 9.21 -0.98
C VAL A 161 -3.41 10.65 -0.80
N LEU A 162 -2.54 11.64 -0.94
CA LEU A 162 -2.94 13.05 -0.89
C LEU A 162 -4.00 13.36 -1.97
N VAL A 163 -3.80 12.86 -3.19
CA VAL A 163 -4.79 12.99 -4.27
C VAL A 163 -6.06 12.19 -3.96
N ALA A 164 -5.93 10.98 -3.41
CA ALA A 164 -7.06 10.16 -2.99
C ALA A 164 -7.92 10.87 -1.94
N ASP A 165 -7.30 11.53 -0.96
CA ASP A 165 -7.99 12.24 0.11
C ASP A 165 -8.81 13.40 -0.43
N ILE A 166 -8.21 14.22 -1.29
CA ILE A 166 -8.89 15.35 -1.95
C ILE A 166 -10.10 14.84 -2.74
N LEU A 167 -9.90 13.81 -3.57
CA LEU A 167 -10.96 13.28 -4.42
C LEU A 167 -12.03 12.53 -3.63
N GLY A 168 -11.67 11.83 -2.56
CA GLY A 168 -12.61 11.15 -1.68
C GLY A 168 -13.52 12.15 -0.97
N VAL A 169 -12.96 13.22 -0.41
CA VAL A 169 -13.74 14.31 0.20
C VAL A 169 -14.65 14.98 -0.84
N MET A 170 -14.14 15.21 -2.06
CA MET A 170 -14.92 15.77 -3.17
C MET A 170 -16.08 14.84 -3.60
N GLY A 171 -15.89 13.53 -3.56
CA GLY A 171 -16.95 12.54 -3.82
C GLY A 171 -18.07 12.63 -2.78
N GLY A 172 -17.71 12.74 -1.50
CA GLY A 172 -18.67 12.95 -0.41
C GLY A 172 -19.40 14.29 -0.50
N PHE A 173 -18.68 15.35 -0.87
CA PHE A 173 -19.26 16.68 -1.13
C PHE A 173 -20.31 16.62 -2.23
N THR A 174 -19.98 15.97 -3.35
CA THR A 174 -20.87 15.89 -4.53
C THR A 174 -22.20 15.22 -4.17
N VAL A 175 -22.17 14.10 -3.45
CA VAL A 175 -23.39 13.42 -3.02
C VAL A 175 -24.16 14.24 -1.97
N SER A 176 -23.47 14.82 -1.01
CA SER A 176 -24.10 15.58 0.07
C SER A 176 -24.83 16.82 -0.44
N VAL A 177 -24.22 17.54 -1.38
CA VAL A 177 -24.83 18.74 -1.97
C VAL A 177 -25.88 18.35 -3.01
N ALA A 178 -25.54 17.50 -3.99
CA ALA A 178 -26.41 17.26 -5.14
C ALA A 178 -27.62 16.38 -4.80
N LYS A 179 -27.49 15.44 -3.86
CA LYS A 179 -28.54 14.46 -3.54
C LYS A 179 -29.18 14.69 -2.17
N LEU A 180 -28.39 15.06 -1.16
CA LEU A 180 -28.88 15.18 0.23
C LEU A 180 -29.34 16.60 0.59
N GLY A 181 -29.15 17.57 -0.32
CA GLY A 181 -29.66 18.94 -0.16
C GLY A 181 -28.84 19.79 0.83
N PHE A 182 -27.59 19.44 1.08
CA PHE A 182 -26.75 20.20 2.02
C PHE A 182 -26.29 21.50 1.36
N SER A 183 -26.19 22.57 2.16
CA SER A 183 -25.56 23.81 1.69
C SER A 183 -24.07 23.57 1.40
N PRO A 184 -23.55 23.97 0.22
CA PRO A 184 -22.14 23.85 -0.12
C PRO A 184 -21.21 24.49 0.91
N SER A 185 -21.56 25.69 1.41
CA SER A 185 -20.75 26.42 2.39
C SER A 185 -20.65 25.65 3.70
N THR A 186 -21.77 25.13 4.20
CA THR A 186 -21.82 24.37 5.45
C THR A 186 -20.99 23.10 5.38
N TYR A 187 -21.02 22.37 4.26
CA TYR A 187 -20.20 21.16 4.10
C TYR A 187 -18.70 21.50 4.13
N ILE A 188 -18.27 22.55 3.41
CA ILE A 188 -16.87 22.94 3.35
C ILE A 188 -16.38 23.41 4.72
N THR A 189 -17.13 24.27 5.42
CA THR A 189 -16.77 24.72 6.75
C THR A 189 -16.68 23.55 7.73
N ALA A 190 -17.66 22.65 7.76
CA ALA A 190 -17.64 21.47 8.62
C ALA A 190 -16.46 20.52 8.30
N THR A 191 -16.08 20.40 7.03
CA THR A 191 -14.91 19.62 6.60
C THR A 191 -13.63 20.23 7.16
N LEU A 192 -13.45 21.55 7.01
CA LEU A 192 -12.25 22.26 7.46
C LEU A 192 -12.14 22.28 8.99
N ASP A 193 -13.26 22.45 9.69
CA ASP A 193 -13.30 22.47 11.17
C ASP A 193 -12.99 21.09 11.78
N SER A 194 -13.34 20.01 11.06
CA SER A 194 -13.11 18.63 11.52
C SER A 194 -11.69 18.14 11.22
N LEU A 195 -11.05 18.67 10.15
CA LEU A 195 -9.75 18.20 9.69
C LEU A 195 -8.62 18.81 10.53
N LYS A 196 -7.83 17.96 11.20
CA LYS A 196 -6.59 18.40 11.84
C LYS A 196 -5.40 18.07 10.96
N THR A 197 -4.35 18.90 11.00
CA THR A 197 -3.11 18.65 10.26
C THR A 197 -2.49 17.29 10.61
N MET A 198 -2.61 16.87 11.87
CA MET A 198 -2.13 15.56 12.32
C MET A 198 -2.81 14.39 11.61
N ASP A 199 -4.09 14.52 11.24
CA ASP A 199 -4.83 13.45 10.56
C ASP A 199 -4.24 13.17 9.19
N VAL A 200 -3.89 14.23 8.46
CA VAL A 200 -3.23 14.14 7.15
C VAL A 200 -1.82 13.57 7.30
N VAL A 201 -1.04 14.06 8.27
CA VAL A 201 0.35 13.59 8.48
C VAL A 201 0.37 12.09 8.79
N VAL A 202 -0.51 11.61 9.67
CA VAL A 202 -0.61 10.17 9.99
C VAL A 202 -0.98 9.36 8.76
N GLY A 203 -1.96 9.82 7.97
CA GLY A 203 -2.33 9.18 6.69
C GLY A 203 -1.17 9.07 5.71
N LEU A 204 -0.38 10.15 5.55
CA LEU A 204 0.79 10.16 4.68
C LEU A 204 1.94 9.26 5.18
N VAL A 205 2.16 9.19 6.50
CA VAL A 205 3.15 8.27 7.08
C VAL A 205 2.74 6.82 6.86
N LYS A 206 1.46 6.46 7.09
CA LYS A 206 0.92 5.14 6.74
C LYS A 206 1.16 4.82 5.27
N ALA A 207 0.84 5.76 4.37
CA ALA A 207 1.07 5.63 2.94
C ALA A 207 2.56 5.36 2.60
N ALA A 208 3.50 6.02 3.27
CA ALA A 208 4.93 5.77 3.03
C ALA A 208 5.32 4.33 3.40
N VAL A 209 4.87 3.87 4.57
CA VAL A 209 5.10 2.48 5.04
C VAL A 209 4.46 1.47 4.09
N PHE A 210 3.23 1.74 3.64
CA PHE A 210 2.51 0.90 2.70
C PHE A 210 3.22 0.81 1.34
N GLY A 211 3.70 1.94 0.82
CA GLY A 211 4.47 2.00 -0.42
C GLY A 211 5.77 1.19 -0.35
N PHE A 212 6.45 1.27 0.80
CA PHE A 212 7.63 0.45 1.08
C PHE A 212 7.30 -1.05 1.10
N LEU A 213 6.26 -1.46 1.83
CA LEU A 213 5.85 -2.87 1.95
C LEU A 213 5.43 -3.48 0.61
N ILE A 214 4.68 -2.73 -0.20
CA ILE A 214 4.26 -3.15 -1.54
C ILE A 214 5.48 -3.40 -2.43
N ALA A 215 6.40 -2.44 -2.50
CA ALA A 215 7.60 -2.57 -3.31
C ALA A 215 8.51 -3.69 -2.81
N LEU A 216 8.65 -3.84 -1.49
CA LEU A 216 9.44 -4.89 -0.86
C LEU A 216 8.89 -6.27 -1.21
N LEU A 217 7.59 -6.52 -1.02
CA LEU A 217 7.00 -7.83 -1.34
C LEU A 217 6.93 -8.12 -2.84
N GLY A 218 6.69 -7.10 -3.67
CA GLY A 218 6.80 -7.24 -5.12
C GLY A 218 8.21 -7.69 -5.53
N CYS A 219 9.24 -7.02 -5.02
CA CYS A 219 10.62 -7.37 -5.32
C CYS A 219 11.04 -8.72 -4.73
N TYR A 220 10.70 -9.01 -3.48
CA TYR A 220 11.11 -10.24 -2.80
C TYR A 220 10.52 -11.50 -3.44
N ASN A 221 9.22 -11.51 -3.73
CA ASN A 221 8.57 -12.67 -4.34
C ASN A 221 9.03 -12.86 -5.80
N GLY A 222 9.19 -11.77 -6.56
CA GLY A 222 9.75 -11.83 -7.92
C GLY A 222 11.19 -12.37 -7.92
N TYR A 223 12.04 -11.88 -7.02
CA TYR A 223 13.45 -12.28 -6.92
C TYR A 223 13.61 -13.77 -6.58
N ASN A 224 12.69 -14.31 -5.79
CA ASN A 224 12.70 -15.71 -5.37
C ASN A 224 11.82 -16.65 -6.24
N SER A 225 11.28 -16.15 -7.36
CA SER A 225 10.43 -16.96 -8.24
C SER A 225 11.21 -18.12 -8.89
N ARG A 226 10.53 -19.25 -9.11
CA ARG A 226 11.08 -20.50 -9.65
C ARG A 226 10.01 -21.23 -10.47
N GLY A 227 10.41 -22.01 -11.47
CA GLY A 227 9.48 -22.85 -12.24
C GLY A 227 8.87 -22.17 -13.47
N GLY A 228 9.63 -21.28 -14.13
CA GLY A 228 9.21 -20.66 -15.39
C GLY A 228 7.99 -19.75 -15.24
N ALA A 229 7.14 -19.68 -16.28
CA ALA A 229 6.01 -18.76 -16.32
C ALA A 229 4.96 -18.99 -15.22
N GLU A 230 4.70 -20.25 -14.84
CA GLU A 230 3.79 -20.58 -13.74
C GLU A 230 4.32 -20.05 -12.40
N GLY A 231 5.63 -20.19 -12.19
CA GLY A 231 6.34 -19.61 -11.05
C GLY A 231 6.20 -18.11 -10.92
N VAL A 232 6.29 -17.39 -12.04
CA VAL A 232 6.12 -15.94 -12.09
C VAL A 232 4.68 -15.55 -11.70
N GLY A 233 3.69 -16.29 -12.20
CA GLY A 233 2.29 -16.10 -11.81
C GLY A 233 2.07 -16.31 -10.31
N SER A 234 2.57 -17.42 -9.76
CA SER A 234 2.47 -17.75 -8.33
C SER A 234 3.14 -16.69 -7.44
N ALA A 235 4.35 -16.26 -7.80
CA ALA A 235 5.07 -15.20 -7.09
C ALA A 235 4.31 -13.87 -7.11
N THR A 236 3.70 -13.54 -8.24
CA THR A 236 2.88 -12.32 -8.40
C THR A 236 1.67 -12.35 -7.47
N THR A 237 0.94 -13.47 -7.42
CA THR A 237 -0.19 -13.63 -6.50
C THR A 237 0.27 -13.57 -5.04
N ALA A 238 1.36 -14.24 -4.69
CA ALA A 238 1.92 -14.23 -3.34
C ALA A 238 2.34 -12.81 -2.90
N ALA A 239 2.89 -12.02 -3.82
CA ALA A 239 3.24 -10.62 -3.56
C ALA A 239 2.02 -9.78 -3.20
N VAL A 240 0.94 -9.87 -3.99
CA VAL A 240 -0.29 -9.08 -3.78
C VAL A 240 -1.00 -9.49 -2.49
N VAL A 241 -1.12 -10.80 -2.23
CA VAL A 241 -1.79 -11.32 -1.03
C VAL A 241 -0.98 -10.95 0.21
N GLY A 242 0.34 -11.19 0.19
CA GLY A 242 1.22 -10.82 1.29
C GLY A 242 1.20 -9.32 1.58
N ALA A 243 1.22 -8.49 0.52
CA ALA A 243 1.16 -7.04 0.68
C ALA A 243 -0.17 -6.61 1.29
N SER A 244 -1.29 -7.13 0.79
CA SER A 244 -2.62 -6.84 1.34
C SER A 244 -2.74 -7.18 2.83
N ILE A 245 -2.21 -8.34 3.25
CA ILE A 245 -2.23 -8.75 4.66
C ILE A 245 -1.36 -7.83 5.52
N LEU A 246 -0.14 -7.50 5.06
CA LEU A 246 0.74 -6.60 5.80
C LEU A 246 0.19 -5.16 5.86
N LEU A 247 -0.44 -4.67 4.78
CA LEU A 247 -1.09 -3.37 4.74
C LEU A 247 -2.16 -3.27 5.84
N LEU A 248 -3.06 -4.26 5.94
CA LEU A 248 -4.10 -4.29 6.96
C LEU A 248 -3.54 -4.42 8.38
N LEU A 249 -2.51 -5.24 8.57
CA LEU A 249 -1.83 -5.39 9.87
C LEU A 249 -1.18 -4.08 10.31
N PHE A 250 -0.40 -3.45 9.43
CA PHE A 250 0.28 -2.21 9.74
C PHE A 250 -0.67 -1.02 9.83
N ASP A 251 -1.80 -1.04 9.13
CA ASP A 251 -2.86 -0.05 9.31
C ASP A 251 -3.33 -0.03 10.77
N TYR A 252 -3.73 -1.18 11.30
CA TYR A 252 -4.14 -1.32 12.70
C TYR A 252 -3.03 -0.88 13.67
N LEU A 253 -1.80 -1.37 13.49
CA LEU A 253 -0.69 -1.06 14.39
C LEU A 253 -0.33 0.43 14.39
N LEU A 254 -0.35 1.08 13.23
CA LEU A 254 -0.07 2.51 13.11
C LEU A 254 -1.23 3.34 13.66
N THR A 255 -2.48 2.96 13.40
CA THR A 255 -3.65 3.63 14.00
C THR A 255 -3.58 3.60 15.52
N ASP A 256 -3.34 2.43 16.11
CA ASP A 256 -3.21 2.30 17.56
C ASP A 256 -2.04 3.16 18.09
N LEU A 257 -0.86 3.09 17.46
CA LEU A 257 0.31 3.87 17.89
C LEU A 257 0.07 5.40 17.89
N PHE A 258 -0.65 5.92 16.89
CA PHE A 258 -0.86 7.37 16.74
C PHE A 258 -2.11 7.91 17.44
N PHE A 259 -3.14 7.09 17.65
CA PHE A 259 -4.43 7.52 18.22
C PHE A 259 -4.75 6.93 19.61
N SER A 260 -3.92 6.04 20.17
CA SER A 260 -4.07 5.49 21.54
C SER A 260 -3.51 6.43 22.63
N GLN A 261 -3.51 7.75 22.38
CA GLN A 261 -3.19 8.81 23.36
C GLN A 261 -4.37 9.77 23.49
#